data_AF-A0A9D4X8Y1-F1
#
_entry.id   AF-A0A9D4X8Y1-F1
#
_cell.length_a   1.000
_cell.length_b   1.000
_cell.length_c   1.000
_cell.angle_alpha   90.00
_cell.angle_beta   90.00
_cell.angle_gamma   90.00
#
_symmetry.space_group_name_H-M   'P 1'
#
loop_
_entity.id
_entity.type
_entity.pdbx_description
1 polymer ?
#
loop_
_entity_poly.entity_id
_entity_poly.type
_entity_poly.pdbx_seq_one_letter_code
_entity_poly.pdbx_strand_id
1 'polypeptide(L)'
;PLLTFSSNFEKDAHWKLLKEMLLQIFETPKDHRKAKPFHDHVFVFSIVDDHIWFRNYQISVPHNESDKLPRGGLDKMTLIEVGPRFCLNPIKIFGGSFGGPTLYENPFYVSPNQIRALQKKKKAGTFAKKVKAKTRRKRHEMANPLEPDEFADMWKD
;
A
#
# COMPACT_ATOMS: atom_id res chain seq x y z
N PRO A 1 7.28 -24.12 -2.14
CA PRO A 1 6.22 -23.46 -2.95
C PRO A 1 6.81 -23.14 -4.32
N LEU A 2 5.98 -23.00 -5.35
CA LEU A 2 6.43 -22.51 -6.66
C LEU A 2 6.46 -20.98 -6.63
N LEU A 3 7.56 -20.36 -7.05
CA LEU A 3 7.70 -18.90 -7.10
C LEU A 3 7.60 -18.44 -8.55
N THR A 4 6.72 -17.47 -8.82
CA THR A 4 6.56 -16.86 -10.14
C THR A 4 6.82 -15.37 -10.04
N PHE A 5 7.71 -14.86 -10.88
CA PHE A 5 8.05 -13.45 -10.97
C PHE A 5 7.62 -12.89 -12.33
N SER A 6 7.00 -11.71 -12.33
CA SER A 6 6.72 -11.00 -13.58
C SER A 6 8.01 -10.58 -14.31
N SER A 7 7.97 -10.47 -15.65
CA SER A 7 9.11 -10.02 -16.46
C SER A 7 9.62 -8.61 -16.10
N ASN A 8 8.80 -7.81 -15.43
CA ASN A 8 9.17 -6.47 -14.95
C ASN A 8 10.36 -6.50 -13.99
N PHE A 9 10.62 -7.61 -13.28
CA PHE A 9 11.76 -7.72 -12.38
C PHE A 9 13.12 -7.70 -13.09
N GLU A 10 13.15 -7.94 -14.40
CA GLU A 10 14.39 -7.96 -15.19
C GLU A 10 14.76 -6.60 -15.79
N LYS A 11 13.94 -5.56 -15.60
CA LYS A 11 14.14 -4.26 -16.24
C LYS A 11 15.27 -3.47 -15.59
N ASP A 12 15.23 -3.28 -14.27
CA ASP A 12 16.20 -2.46 -13.54
C ASP A 12 17.04 -3.29 -12.58
N ALA A 13 18.27 -2.83 -12.31
CA ALA A 13 19.21 -3.54 -11.43
C ALA A 13 18.67 -3.71 -10.00
N HIS A 14 17.97 -2.72 -9.46
CA HIS A 14 17.37 -2.81 -8.12
C HIS A 14 16.25 -3.85 -8.05
N TRP A 15 15.45 -3.99 -9.12
CA TRP A 15 14.42 -5.03 -9.20
C TRP A 15 15.03 -6.43 -9.32
N LYS A 16 16.11 -6.59 -10.09
CA LYS A 16 16.85 -7.87 -10.17
C LYS A 16 17.38 -8.28 -8.80
N LEU A 17 17.98 -7.35 -8.06
CA LEU A 17 18.45 -7.61 -6.70
C LEU A 17 17.29 -8.04 -5.78
N LEU A 18 16.16 -7.33 -5.82
CA LEU A 18 14.99 -7.67 -5.04
C LEU A 18 14.40 -9.04 -5.41
N LYS A 19 14.40 -9.39 -6.70
CA LYS A 19 14.00 -10.72 -7.17
C LYS A 19 14.86 -11.81 -6.56
N GLU A 20 16.18 -11.68 -6.61
CA GLU A 20 17.12 -12.65 -6.03
C GLU A 20 16.95 -12.78 -4.52
N MET A 21 16.78 -11.66 -3.81
CA MET A 21 16.52 -11.69 -2.36
C MET A 21 15.20 -12.39 -2.02
N LEU A 22 14.10 -12.06 -2.73
CA LEU A 22 12.81 -12.69 -2.50
C LEU A 22 12.83 -14.18 -2.85
N LEU A 23 13.57 -14.56 -3.88
CA LEU A 23 13.79 -15.95 -4.22
C LEU A 23 14.44 -16.68 -3.05
N GLN A 24 15.56 -16.18 -2.51
CA GLN A 24 16.23 -16.80 -1.36
C GLN A 24 15.37 -16.84 -0.08
N ILE A 25 14.51 -15.85 0.14
CA ILE A 25 13.63 -15.79 1.32
C ILE A 25 12.49 -16.81 1.25
N PHE A 26 11.83 -16.91 0.09
CA PHE A 26 10.61 -17.70 -0.08
C PHE A 26 10.84 -19.09 -0.68
N GLU A 27 12.02 -19.34 -1.24
CA GLU A 27 12.41 -20.65 -1.73
C GLU A 27 12.58 -21.62 -0.57
N THR A 28 12.18 -22.88 -0.80
CA THR A 28 12.44 -23.96 0.14
C THR A 28 13.70 -24.68 -0.33
N PRO A 29 14.78 -24.71 0.46
CA PRO A 29 15.99 -25.42 0.10
C PRO A 29 15.69 -26.87 -0.24
N LYS A 30 16.43 -27.41 -1.21
CA LYS A 30 16.36 -28.82 -1.55
C LYS A 30 16.66 -29.66 -0.31
N ASP A 31 15.88 -30.72 -0.11
CA ASP A 31 16.03 -31.68 1.00
C ASP A 31 15.85 -31.07 2.40
N HIS A 32 15.12 -29.96 2.51
CA HIS A 32 14.74 -29.42 3.81
C HIS A 32 13.91 -30.44 4.60
N ARG A 33 14.31 -30.75 5.84
CA ARG A 33 13.73 -31.83 6.67
C ARG A 33 12.20 -31.80 6.81
N LYS A 34 11.59 -30.60 6.73
CA LYS A 34 10.13 -30.41 6.83
C LYS A 34 9.44 -30.16 5.49
N ALA A 35 10.15 -30.28 4.38
CA ALA A 35 9.57 -30.14 3.05
C ALA A 35 8.72 -31.38 2.72
N LYS A 36 7.56 -31.14 2.12
CA LYS A 36 6.73 -32.20 1.56
C LYS A 36 7.13 -32.45 0.09
N PRO A 37 6.94 -33.66 -0.44
CA PRO A 37 7.36 -34.02 -1.79
C PRO A 37 6.49 -33.42 -2.91
N PHE A 38 5.49 -32.59 -2.58
CA PHE A 38 4.55 -31.99 -3.52
C PHE A 38 4.46 -30.48 -3.34
N HIS A 39 4.03 -29.80 -4.40
CA HIS A 39 3.80 -28.35 -4.41
C HIS A 39 2.30 -28.06 -4.35
N ASP A 40 1.84 -27.56 -3.19
CA ASP A 40 0.45 -27.11 -3.02
C ASP A 40 0.26 -25.64 -3.36
N HIS A 41 1.31 -24.83 -3.25
CA HIS A 41 1.20 -23.37 -3.28
C HIS A 41 2.08 -22.74 -4.36
N VAL A 42 1.51 -21.74 -5.02
CA VAL A 42 2.16 -20.85 -5.98
C VAL A 42 2.15 -19.44 -5.41
N PHE A 43 3.34 -18.87 -5.22
CA PHE A 43 3.52 -17.48 -4.85
C PHE A 43 3.82 -16.66 -6.09
N VAL A 44 3.03 -15.61 -6.31
CA VAL A 44 3.15 -14.73 -7.47
C VAL A 44 3.59 -13.36 -7.01
N PHE A 45 4.70 -12.90 -7.56
CA PHE A 45 5.23 -11.55 -7.39
C PHE A 45 5.07 -10.78 -8.70
N SER A 46 4.30 -9.70 -8.67
CA SER A 46 4.12 -8.80 -9.81
C SER A 46 4.46 -7.36 -9.45
N ILE A 47 5.08 -6.63 -10.38
CA ILE A 47 5.34 -5.20 -10.21
C ILE A 47 4.25 -4.42 -10.94
N VAL A 48 3.51 -3.59 -10.20
CA VAL A 48 2.50 -2.66 -10.69
C VAL A 48 2.65 -1.35 -9.93
N ASP A 49 2.70 -0.22 -10.64
CA ASP A 49 2.92 1.13 -10.08
C ASP A 49 4.16 1.24 -9.17
N ASP A 50 5.27 0.60 -9.55
CA ASP A 50 6.51 0.50 -8.74
C ASP A 50 6.33 -0.15 -7.36
N HIS A 51 5.25 -0.89 -7.19
CA HIS A 51 4.99 -1.70 -6.01
C HIS A 51 5.03 -3.18 -6.36
N ILE A 52 5.59 -3.98 -5.46
CA ILE A 52 5.59 -5.44 -5.56
C ILE A 52 4.32 -5.97 -4.91
N TRP A 53 3.45 -6.56 -5.70
CA TRP A 53 2.26 -7.27 -5.25
C TRP A 53 2.58 -8.73 -5.02
N PHE A 54 2.26 -9.22 -3.82
CA PHE A 54 2.33 -10.63 -3.47
C PHE A 54 0.94 -11.25 -3.46
N ARG A 55 0.83 -12.43 -4.08
CA ARG A 55 -0.37 -13.27 -4.02
C ARG A 55 0.00 -14.72 -3.76
N ASN A 56 -0.80 -15.39 -2.95
CA ASN A 56 -0.68 -16.81 -2.67
C ASN A 56 -1.88 -17.57 -3.24
N TYR A 57 -1.60 -18.48 -4.16
CA TYR A 57 -2.56 -19.39 -4.75
C TYR A 57 -2.31 -20.83 -4.30
N GLN A 58 -3.36 -21.55 -3.97
CA GLN A 58 -3.33 -23.00 -3.82
C GLN A 58 -3.71 -23.66 -5.13
N ILE A 59 -2.96 -24.70 -5.46
CA ILE A 59 -3.23 -25.59 -6.58
C ILE A 59 -4.40 -26.49 -6.20
N SER A 60 -5.49 -26.39 -6.94
CA SER A 60 -6.64 -27.28 -6.82
C SER A 60 -6.74 -28.17 -8.05
N VAL A 61 -6.71 -29.48 -7.81
CA VAL A 61 -6.96 -30.50 -8.83
C VAL A 61 -8.30 -31.16 -8.49
N PRO A 62 -9.29 -31.17 -9.39
CA PRO A 62 -10.53 -31.88 -9.14
C PRO A 62 -10.24 -33.37 -8.95
N HIS A 63 -10.60 -33.89 -7.78
CA HIS A 63 -10.35 -35.27 -7.41
C HIS A 63 -11.43 -36.16 -8.03
N ASN A 64 -11.04 -37.00 -8.99
CA ASN A 64 -11.84 -38.17 -9.36
C ASN A 64 -11.37 -39.34 -8.49
N GLU A 65 -12.29 -40.21 -8.07
CA GLU A 65 -12.09 -41.31 -7.10
C GLU A 65 -10.91 -42.28 -7.40
N SER A 66 -10.33 -42.21 -8.60
CA SER A 66 -9.08 -42.86 -8.93
C SER A 66 -7.88 -41.98 -8.54
N ASP A 67 -7.17 -42.36 -7.49
CA ASP A 67 -5.98 -41.71 -6.88
C ASP A 67 -4.78 -41.48 -7.83
N LYS A 68 -4.90 -41.81 -9.10
CA LYS A 68 -3.89 -41.56 -10.14
C LYS A 68 -4.38 -40.40 -11.00
N LEU A 69 -3.76 -39.22 -10.87
CA LEU A 69 -3.96 -38.11 -11.81
C LEU A 69 -3.77 -38.67 -13.25
N PRO A 70 -4.82 -38.74 -14.08
CA PRO A 70 -4.60 -39.01 -15.49
C PRO A 70 -3.79 -37.83 -16.04
N ARG A 71 -2.80 -38.09 -16.90
CA ARG A 71 -1.98 -37.02 -17.51
C ARG A 71 -2.84 -35.96 -18.24
N GLY A 72 -4.09 -36.29 -18.60
CA GLY A 72 -5.10 -35.35 -19.14
C GLY A 72 -5.87 -34.52 -18.10
N GLY A 73 -5.54 -34.62 -16.80
CA GLY A 73 -6.12 -33.79 -15.74
C GLY A 73 -5.43 -32.43 -15.57
N LEU A 74 -4.32 -32.18 -16.26
CA LEU A 74 -3.57 -30.92 -16.19
C LEU A 74 -4.41 -29.73 -16.66
N ASP A 75 -5.25 -29.94 -17.68
CA ASP A 75 -6.15 -28.91 -18.23
C ASP A 75 -7.24 -28.46 -17.23
N LYS A 76 -7.50 -29.25 -16.18
CA LYS A 76 -8.49 -28.94 -15.14
C LYS A 76 -7.86 -28.39 -13.86
N MET A 77 -6.55 -28.16 -13.86
CA MET A 77 -5.85 -27.59 -12.71
C MET A 77 -6.26 -26.13 -12.56
N THR A 78 -6.76 -25.77 -11.38
CA THR A 78 -7.20 -24.40 -11.08
C THR A 78 -6.38 -23.83 -9.93
N LEU A 79 -6.26 -22.51 -9.90
CA LEU A 79 -5.58 -21.78 -8.84
C LEU A 79 -6.62 -21.04 -8.02
N ILE A 80 -6.65 -21.31 -6.72
CA ILE A 80 -7.57 -20.66 -5.76
C ILE A 80 -6.76 -19.71 -4.89
N GLU A 81 -7.15 -18.44 -4.79
CA GLU A 81 -6.47 -17.47 -3.92
C GLU A 81 -6.79 -17.79 -2.45
N VAL A 82 -5.77 -18.16 -1.67
CA VAL A 82 -5.92 -18.50 -0.23
C VAL A 82 -5.43 -17.36 0.66
N GLY A 83 -4.41 -16.63 0.20
CA GLY A 83 -3.75 -15.57 0.96
C GLY A 83 -2.54 -16.05 1.78
N PRO A 84 -1.77 -15.13 2.40
CA PRO A 84 -2.02 -13.70 2.51
C PRO A 84 -1.82 -12.93 1.21
N ARG A 85 -2.38 -11.72 1.13
CA ARG A 85 -2.17 -10.76 0.05
C ARG A 85 -1.59 -9.49 0.63
N PHE A 86 -0.47 -9.03 0.08
CA PHE A 86 0.17 -7.79 0.52
C PHE A 86 0.88 -7.10 -0.64
N CYS A 87 1.28 -5.86 -0.37
CA CYS A 87 1.96 -4.98 -1.30
C CYS A 87 3.21 -4.43 -0.61
N LEU A 88 4.37 -4.55 -1.26
CA LEU A 88 5.65 -4.02 -0.78
C LEU A 88 6.05 -2.83 -1.64
N ASN A 89 6.43 -1.74 -0.98
CA ASN A 89 7.03 -0.58 -1.62
C ASN A 89 8.50 -0.48 -1.19
N PRO A 90 9.47 -0.65 -2.10
CA PRO A 90 10.88 -0.48 -1.76
C PRO A 90 11.17 0.96 -1.34
N ILE A 91 11.80 1.13 -0.17
CA ILE A 91 12.13 2.44 0.39
C ILE A 91 13.59 2.78 0.10
N LYS A 92 14.51 1.98 0.65
CA LYS A 92 15.96 2.15 0.49
C LYS A 92 16.66 0.78 0.49
N ILE A 93 17.81 0.71 -0.19
CA ILE A 93 18.70 -0.45 -0.19
C ILE A 93 20.06 0.02 0.34
N PHE A 94 20.58 -0.68 1.35
CA PHE A 94 21.87 -0.42 1.95
C PHE A 94 22.90 -1.44 1.48
N GLY A 95 24.16 -1.04 1.40
CA GLY A 95 25.25 -1.91 0.93
C GLY A 95 25.75 -2.94 1.94
N GLY A 96 25.28 -2.90 3.19
CA GLY A 96 25.67 -3.84 4.25
C GLY A 96 24.48 -4.44 4.99
N SER A 97 24.78 -5.33 5.94
CA SER A 97 23.77 -5.93 6.80
C SER A 97 23.29 -4.91 7.83
N PHE A 98 22.04 -4.46 7.70
CA PHE A 98 21.40 -3.45 8.56
C PHE A 98 22.11 -2.08 8.63
N GLY A 99 23.00 -1.78 7.68
CA GLY A 99 23.75 -0.52 7.65
C GLY A 99 24.60 -0.35 6.40
N GLY A 100 25.44 0.69 6.39
CA GLY A 100 26.30 1.02 5.26
C GLY A 100 25.72 2.11 4.34
N PRO A 101 26.42 2.42 3.23
CA PRO A 101 25.98 3.47 2.31
C PRO A 101 24.66 3.09 1.64
N THR A 102 23.85 4.11 1.34
CA THR A 102 22.59 3.92 0.60
C THR A 102 22.91 3.73 -0.88
N LEU A 103 22.59 2.55 -1.41
CA LEU A 103 22.82 2.19 -2.82
C LEU A 103 21.63 2.58 -3.70
N TYR A 104 20.43 2.58 -3.13
CA TYR A 104 19.20 2.96 -3.83
C TYR A 104 18.25 3.62 -2.84
N GLU A 105 17.58 4.68 -3.29
CA GLU A 105 16.50 5.36 -2.58
C GLU A 105 15.37 5.62 -3.57
N ASN A 106 14.15 5.22 -3.20
CA ASN A 106 12.99 5.42 -4.05
C ASN A 106 12.53 6.88 -4.00
N PRO A 107 12.61 7.66 -5.10
CA PRO A 107 12.22 9.07 -5.10
C PRO A 107 10.70 9.27 -4.97
N PHE A 108 9.90 8.26 -5.27
CA PHE A 108 8.44 8.33 -5.23
C PHE A 108 7.86 7.91 -3.86
N TYR A 109 8.68 7.33 -2.98
CA TYR A 109 8.22 6.91 -1.67
C TYR A 109 7.99 8.11 -0.75
N VAL A 110 6.74 8.27 -0.29
CA VAL A 110 6.39 9.24 0.76
C VAL A 110 5.96 8.49 2.01
N SER A 111 6.62 8.78 3.13
CA SER A 111 6.27 8.11 4.38
C SER A 111 4.84 8.45 4.84
N PRO A 112 4.09 7.50 5.40
CA PRO A 112 2.76 7.77 5.96
C PRO A 112 2.78 8.84 7.05
N ASN A 113 3.90 8.98 7.77
CA ASN A 113 4.08 10.03 8.77
C ASN A 113 4.16 11.41 8.14
N GLN A 114 4.86 11.55 7.02
CA GLN A 114 4.93 12.80 6.27
C GLN A 114 3.58 13.17 5.68
N ILE A 115 2.81 12.21 5.15
CA ILE A 115 1.43 12.44 4.69
C ILE A 115 0.55 12.94 5.85
N ARG A 116 0.61 12.28 7.01
CA ARG A 116 -0.13 12.70 8.21
C ARG A 116 0.28 14.09 8.70
N ALA A 117 1.58 14.40 8.69
CA ALA A 117 2.09 15.71 9.05
C ALA A 117 1.61 16.81 8.08
N LEU A 118 1.62 16.55 6.77
CA LEU A 118 1.10 17.47 5.75
C LEU A 118 -0.40 17.69 5.91
N GLN A 119 -1.17 16.64 6.17
CA GLN A 119 -2.61 16.75 6.45
C GLN A 119 -2.87 17.58 7.71
N LYS A 120 -2.10 17.37 8.78
CA LYS A 120 -2.18 18.17 10.02
C LYS A 120 -1.83 19.63 9.75
N LYS A 121 -0.79 19.90 8.96
CA LYS A 121 -0.38 21.26 8.56
C LYS A 121 -1.45 21.96 7.71
N LYS A 122 -2.10 21.25 6.78
CA LYS A 122 -3.23 21.78 5.98
C LYS A 122 -4.43 22.13 6.86
N LYS A 123 -4.71 21.32 7.89
CA LYS A 123 -5.79 21.57 8.87
C LYS A 123 -5.41 22.65 9.89
N ALA A 124 -4.12 22.88 10.13
CA ALA A 124 -3.65 23.94 11.00
C ALA A 124 -4.03 25.32 10.46
N GLY A 125 -4.28 26.27 11.38
CA GLY A 125 -4.67 27.64 11.02
C GLY A 125 -6.15 27.82 10.68
N THR A 126 -6.96 26.76 10.61
CA THR A 126 -8.43 26.86 10.54
C THR A 126 -9.00 27.66 11.71
N PHE A 127 -8.53 27.40 12.93
CA PHE A 127 -8.92 28.17 14.11
C PHE A 127 -8.48 29.64 14.02
N ALA A 128 -7.22 29.90 13.65
CA ALA A 128 -6.73 31.27 13.46
C ALA A 128 -7.50 32.04 12.38
N LYS A 129 -7.87 31.37 11.26
CA LYS A 129 -8.75 31.93 10.22
C LYS A 129 -10.13 32.24 10.78
N LYS A 130 -10.72 31.36 11.59
CA LYS A 130 -12.02 31.61 12.26
C LYS A 130 -11.96 32.81 13.19
N VAL A 131 -10.90 32.92 14.02
CA VAL A 131 -10.71 34.07 14.92
C VAL A 131 -10.55 35.36 14.12
N LYS A 132 -9.69 35.38 13.09
CA LYS A 132 -9.54 36.56 12.20
C LYS A 132 -10.85 36.94 11.52
N ALA A 133 -11.64 35.97 11.05
CA ALA A 133 -12.94 36.22 10.45
C ALA A 133 -13.95 36.83 11.45
N LYS A 134 -13.98 36.33 12.70
CA LYS A 134 -14.81 36.87 13.78
C LYS A 134 -14.43 38.32 14.11
N THR A 135 -13.13 38.60 14.24
CA THR A 135 -12.64 39.96 14.50
C THR A 135 -12.96 40.91 13.33
N ARG A 136 -12.81 40.45 12.08
CA ARG A 136 -13.16 41.22 10.88
C ARG A 136 -14.66 41.55 10.84
N ARG A 137 -15.52 40.58 11.16
CA ARG A 137 -16.98 40.77 11.24
C ARG A 137 -17.34 41.81 12.29
N LYS A 138 -16.80 41.70 13.52
CA LYS A 138 -17.05 42.70 14.58
C LYS A 138 -16.61 44.11 14.16
N ARG A 139 -15.46 44.24 13.50
CA ARG A 139 -14.97 45.53 13.00
C ARG A 139 -15.91 46.10 11.93
N HIS A 140 -16.43 45.25 11.05
CA HIS A 140 -17.40 45.66 10.03
C HIS A 140 -18.73 46.10 10.64
N GLU A 141 -19.24 45.39 11.66
CA GLU A 141 -20.44 45.77 12.40
C GLU A 141 -20.26 47.12 13.12
N MET A 142 -19.10 47.37 13.74
CA MET A 142 -18.80 48.65 14.39
C MET A 142 -18.59 49.81 13.39
N ALA A 143 -18.03 49.54 12.22
CA ALA A 143 -17.79 50.57 11.20
C ALA A 143 -19.04 50.92 10.40
N ASN A 144 -20.04 50.04 10.38
CA ASN A 144 -21.33 50.24 9.72
C ASN A 144 -22.48 50.11 10.72
N PRO A 145 -22.59 51.03 11.70
CA PRO A 145 -23.77 51.08 12.55
C PRO A 145 -24.99 51.37 11.68
N LEU A 146 -26.08 50.63 11.91
CA LEU A 146 -27.36 50.91 11.25
C LEU A 146 -27.94 52.19 11.84
N GLU A 147 -28.51 53.04 10.99
CA GLU A 147 -29.28 54.20 11.43
C GLU A 147 -30.42 53.71 12.35
N PRO A 148 -30.66 54.39 13.48
CA PRO A 148 -31.80 54.08 14.34
C PRO A 148 -33.09 54.21 13.54
N ASP A 149 -33.95 53.20 13.60
CA ASP A 149 -35.27 53.25 12.98
C ASP A 149 -36.18 54.18 13.80
N GLU A 150 -36.60 55.29 13.19
CA GLU A 150 -37.41 56.33 13.82
C GLU A 150 -38.76 55.82 14.35
N PHE A 151 -39.26 54.68 13.85
CA PHE A 151 -40.53 54.08 14.28
C PHE A 151 -40.37 52.88 15.22
N ALA A 152 -39.16 52.58 15.69
CA ALA A 152 -38.87 51.37 16.47
C ALA A 152 -39.67 51.20 17.78
N ASP A 153 -40.17 52.31 18.34
CA ASP A 153 -40.94 52.33 19.60
C ASP A 153 -42.44 52.59 19.40
N MET A 154 -42.94 52.66 18.16
CA MET A 154 -44.34 53.00 17.85
C MET A 154 -45.36 51.97 18.37
N TRP A 155 -44.92 50.74 18.71
CA TRP A 155 -45.79 49.61 19.08
C TRP A 155 -45.37 48.89 20.37
N LYS A 156 -44.62 49.54 21.27
CA LYS A 156 -44.33 48.96 22.60
C LYS A 156 -45.37 49.44 23.61
N ASP A 157 -46.33 48.56 23.91
CA ASP A 157 -47.33 48.69 25.00
C ASP A 157 -46.70 48.53 26.40
#